data_AF-U7NGU4-F1
#
_entry.id   AF-U7NGU4-F1
#
_cell.length_a   1.000
_cell.length_b   1.000
_cell.length_c   1.000
_cell.angle_alpha   90.00
_cell.angle_beta   90.00
_cell.angle_gamma   90.00
#
_symmetry.space_group_name_H-M   'P 1'
#
loop_
_entity.id
_entity.type
_entity.pdbx_description
1 polymer ?
#
loop_
_entity_poly.entity_id
_entity_poly.type
_entity_poly.pdbx_seq_one_letter_code
_entity_poly.pdbx_strand_id
1 'polypeptide(L)'
;MTSEEFKKRFQHHPLGYVFQIMEVATDDVELERYLSMAHGMIMLLEFQGELSKEDHDFLHEAAKGNAKRNYDRLEKTNAAAPATKQ
;
A
#
# COMPACT_ATOMS: atom_id res chain seq x y z
N MET A 1 9.77 0.43 -13.60
CA MET A 1 9.60 -0.93 -13.03
C MET A 1 8.27 -1.57 -13.42
N THR A 2 8.24 -2.90 -13.54
CA THR A 2 7.04 -3.76 -13.70
C THR A 2 6.64 -4.44 -12.40
N SER A 3 5.44 -5.04 -12.33
CA SER A 3 4.99 -5.78 -11.13
C SER A 3 5.88 -6.97 -10.75
N GLU A 4 6.47 -7.67 -11.73
CA GLU A 4 7.37 -8.80 -11.46
C GLU A 4 8.73 -8.33 -10.94
N GLU A 5 9.25 -7.23 -11.48
CA GLU A 5 10.45 -6.56 -10.96
C GLU A 5 10.23 -6.07 -9.53
N PHE A 6 9.06 -5.50 -9.24
CA PHE A 6 8.68 -5.11 -7.88
C PHE A 6 8.72 -6.29 -6.92
N LYS A 7 8.03 -7.39 -7.26
CA LYS A 7 7.99 -8.59 -6.41
C LYS A 7 9.39 -9.11 -6.13
N LYS A 8 10.22 -9.25 -7.16
CA LYS A 8 11.59 -9.75 -7.03
C LYS A 8 12.46 -8.82 -6.18
N ARG A 9 12.35 -7.51 -6.40
CA ARG A 9 13.18 -6.50 -5.74
C ARG A 9 12.80 -6.31 -4.26
N PHE A 10 11.52 -6.34 -3.94
CA PHE A 10 11.01 -5.99 -2.61
C PHE A 10 10.49 -7.18 -1.81
N GLN A 11 10.70 -8.42 -2.25
CA GLN A 11 10.23 -9.64 -1.57
C GLN A 11 10.60 -9.71 -0.08
N HIS A 12 11.81 -9.27 0.26
CA HIS A 12 12.33 -9.27 1.63
C HIS A 12 12.60 -7.84 2.15
N HIS A 13 12.07 -6.83 1.47
CA HIS A 13 12.27 -5.43 1.81
C HIS A 13 11.08 -4.90 2.65
N PRO A 14 11.30 -4.00 3.62
CA PRO A 14 10.22 -3.39 4.40
C PRO A 14 9.10 -2.78 3.55
N LEU A 15 9.45 -2.14 2.42
CA LEU A 15 8.48 -1.62 1.46
C LEU A 15 7.54 -2.71 0.92
N GLY A 16 8.07 -3.89 0.57
CA GLY A 16 7.24 -5.00 0.10
C GLY A 16 6.28 -5.50 1.19
N TYR A 17 6.74 -5.56 2.44
CA TYR A 17 5.88 -5.88 3.58
C TYR A 17 4.78 -4.83 3.79
N VAL A 18 5.09 -3.54 3.69
CA VAL A 18 4.09 -2.46 3.79
C VAL A 18 3.00 -2.61 2.72
N PHE A 19 3.39 -2.97 1.49
CA PHE A 19 2.42 -3.25 0.41
C PHE A 19 1.49 -4.41 0.72
N GLN A 20 2.01 -5.45 1.39
CA GLN A 20 1.21 -6.62 1.79
C GLN A 20 0.26 -6.28 2.94
N ILE A 21 0.72 -5.55 3.97
CA ILE A 21 -0.13 -5.26 5.13
C ILE A 21 -1.24 -4.24 4.83
N MET A 22 -1.09 -3.40 3.79
CA MET A 22 -2.19 -2.58 3.28
C MET A 22 -3.40 -3.43 2.84
N GLU A 23 -3.17 -4.65 2.32
CA GLU A 23 -4.26 -5.53 1.85
C GLU A 23 -5.09 -6.10 3.00
N VAL A 24 -4.50 -6.22 4.18
CA VAL A 24 -5.14 -6.78 5.38
C VAL A 24 -5.50 -5.74 6.43
N ALA A 25 -5.33 -4.45 6.13
CA ALA A 25 -5.75 -3.35 7.01
C ALA A 25 -7.23 -3.49 7.39
N THR A 26 -7.53 -3.25 8.66
CA THR A 26 -8.85 -3.52 9.25
C THR A 26 -9.72 -2.27 9.36
N ASP A 27 -9.12 -1.10 9.32
CA ASP A 27 -9.78 0.20 9.30
C ASP A 27 -8.99 1.24 8.49
N ASP A 28 -9.63 2.39 8.26
CA ASP A 28 -9.10 3.47 7.45
C ASP A 28 -7.84 4.11 8.08
N VAL A 29 -7.75 4.13 9.42
CA VAL A 29 -6.62 4.72 10.16
C VAL A 29 -5.37 3.86 10.00
N GLU A 30 -5.54 2.54 10.05
CA GLU A 30 -4.49 1.57 9.80
C GLU A 30 -4.00 1.66 8.35
N LEU A 31 -4.93 1.76 7.40
CA LEU A 31 -4.62 1.92 5.98
C LEU A 31 -3.86 3.21 5.67
N GLU A 32 -4.28 4.35 6.24
CA GLU A 32 -3.58 5.64 6.12
C GLU A 32 -2.15 5.58 6.64
N ARG A 33 -1.96 4.89 7.76
CA ARG A 33 -0.65 4.70 8.38
C ARG A 33 0.26 3.91 7.45
N TYR A 34 -0.22 2.80 6.90
CA TYR A 34 0.57 1.98 5.98
C TYR A 34 0.88 2.71 4.67
N LEU A 35 -0.07 3.47 4.12
CA LEU A 35 0.18 4.32 2.95
C LEU A 35 1.25 5.37 3.25
N SER A 36 1.18 6.01 4.42
CA SER A 36 2.19 6.98 4.86
C SER A 36 3.58 6.36 5.01
N MET A 37 3.65 5.14 5.56
CA MET A 37 4.90 4.37 5.64
C MET A 37 5.46 4.05 4.25
N ALA A 38 4.62 3.62 3.31
CA ALA A 38 5.03 3.34 1.94
C ALA A 38 5.60 4.59 1.28
N HIS A 39 4.90 5.72 1.35
CA HIS A 39 5.38 6.99 0.79
C HIS A 39 6.71 7.43 1.42
N GLY A 40 6.84 7.35 2.75
CA GLY A 40 8.09 7.69 3.44
C GLY A 40 9.27 6.82 2.99
N MET A 41 9.07 5.52 2.84
CA MET A 41 10.11 4.60 2.35
C MET A 41 10.47 4.86 0.88
N ILE A 42 9.48 5.13 0.02
CA ILE A 42 9.70 5.42 -1.40
C ILE A 42 10.55 6.70 -1.55
N MET A 43 10.21 7.77 -0.82
CA MET A 43 10.99 9.02 -0.81
C MET A 43 12.41 8.79 -0.29
N LEU A 44 12.59 7.98 0.76
CA LEU A 44 13.91 7.69 1.31
C LEU A 44 14.79 6.93 0.30
N LEU A 45 14.23 5.93 -0.38
CA LEU A 45 14.95 5.14 -1.38
C LEU A 45 15.32 5.98 -2.62
N GLU A 46 14.46 6.91 -3.04
CA GLU A 46 14.82 7.88 -4.09
C GLU A 46 15.96 8.80 -3.63
N PHE A 47 15.85 9.35 -2.42
CA PHE A 47 16.89 10.21 -1.85
C PHE A 47 18.25 9.51 -1.72
N GLN A 48 18.26 8.22 -1.40
CA GLN A 48 19.46 7.39 -1.33
C GLN A 48 20.02 7.00 -2.71
N GLY A 49 19.31 7.33 -3.80
CA GLY A 49 19.67 6.95 -5.16
C GLY A 49 19.40 5.48 -5.47
N GLU A 50 18.66 4.77 -4.62
CA GLU A 50 18.25 3.40 -4.87
C GLU A 50 17.13 3.34 -5.91
N LEU A 51 16.26 4.35 -5.97
CA LEU A 51 15.23 4.45 -7.00
C LEU A 51 15.60 5.51 -8.03
N SER A 52 15.35 5.22 -9.31
CA SER A 52 15.20 6.26 -10.31
C SER A 52 13.91 7.03 -10.04
N LYS A 53 13.81 8.24 -10.58
CA LYS A 53 12.56 9.02 -10.54
C LYS A 53 11.37 8.25 -11.13
N GLU A 54 11.60 7.50 -12.21
CA GLU A 54 10.58 6.70 -12.87
C GLU A 54 10.09 5.53 -11.98
N ASP A 55 11.01 4.89 -11.24
CA ASP A 55 10.64 3.84 -10.28
C ASP A 55 9.96 4.40 -9.04
N HIS A 56 10.38 5.59 -8.57
CA HIS A 56 9.67 6.35 -7.54
C HIS A 56 8.21 6.61 -7.95
N ASP A 57 8.00 7.19 -9.13
CA ASP A 57 6.66 7.57 -9.60
C ASP A 57 5.77 6.32 -9.76
N PHE A 58 6.32 5.23 -10.30
CA PHE A 58 5.62 3.96 -10.38
C PHE A 58 5.21 3.43 -9.01
N LEU A 59 6.13 3.40 -8.03
CA LEU A 59 5.87 2.89 -6.69
C LEU A 59 4.84 3.75 -5.96
N HIS A 60 4.92 5.05 -6.12
CA HIS A 60 4.01 6.00 -5.50
C HIS A 60 2.58 5.82 -6.02
N GLU A 61 2.40 5.69 -7.34
CA GLU A 61 1.08 5.40 -7.92
C GLU A 61 0.59 3.99 -7.58
N ALA A 62 1.49 3.00 -7.50
CA ALA A 62 1.13 1.66 -7.04
C ALA A 62 0.63 1.65 -5.59
N ALA A 63 1.27 2.41 -4.69
CA ALA A 63 0.87 2.54 -3.29
C ALA A 63 -0.52 3.19 -3.17
N LYS A 64 -0.76 4.30 -3.87
CA LYS A 64 -2.09 4.94 -3.94
C LYS A 64 -3.17 4.01 -4.49
N GLY A 65 -2.86 3.30 -5.58
CA GLY A 65 -3.79 2.35 -6.18
C GLY A 65 -4.14 1.20 -5.24
N ASN A 66 -3.15 0.71 -4.46
CA ASN A 66 -3.36 -0.30 -3.43
C ASN A 66 -4.26 0.23 -2.30
N ALA A 67 -3.92 1.41 -1.76
CA ALA A 67 -4.73 2.04 -0.72
C ALA A 67 -6.17 2.29 -1.19
N LYS A 68 -6.37 2.86 -2.39
CA LYS A 68 -7.71 3.09 -2.94
C LYS A 68 -8.57 1.82 -2.96
N ARG A 69 -8.02 0.69 -3.47
CA ARG A 69 -8.76 -0.58 -3.51
C ARG A 69 -9.16 -1.07 -2.11
N ASN A 70 -8.31 -0.81 -1.11
CA ASN A 70 -8.57 -1.22 0.26
C ASN A 70 -9.53 -0.27 0.99
N TYR A 71 -9.52 1.04 0.72
CA TYR A 71 -10.59 1.93 1.17
C TYR A 71 -11.94 1.49 0.61
N ASP A 72 -12.02 1.25 -0.71
CA ASP A 72 -13.25 0.79 -1.35
C ASP A 72 -13.74 -0.55 -0.77
N ARG A 73 -12.83 -1.41 -0.27
CA ARG A 73 -13.15 -2.65 0.45
C ARG A 73 -13.69 -2.37 1.85
N LEU A 74 -12.98 -1.55 2.62
CA LEU A 74 -13.34 -1.19 4.00
C LEU A 74 -14.69 -0.47 4.06
N GLU A 75 -14.95 0.46 3.14
CA GLU A 75 -16.24 1.14 3.02
C GLU A 75 -17.39 0.14 2.81
N LYS A 76 -17.21 -0.85 1.92
CA LYS A 76 -18.20 -1.91 1.69
C LYS A 76 -18.41 -2.80 2.91
N THR A 77 -17.33 -3.16 3.61
CA THR A 77 -17.41 -3.99 4.83
C THR A 77 -18.10 -3.24 5.96
N ASN A 78 -17.79 -1.96 6.15
CA ASN A 78 -18.39 -1.10 7.18
C ASN A 78 -19.85 -0.76 6.89
N ALA A 79 -20.21 -0.61 5.61
CA ALA A 79 -21.61 -0.44 5.18
C ALA A 79 -22.45 -1.72 5.40
N ALA A 80 -21.82 -2.90 5.45
CA ALA A 80 -22.46 -4.19 5.64
C ALA A 80 -22.58 -4.61 7.12
N ALA A 81 -22.91 -3.67 8.02
CA ALA A 81 -23.20 -3.97 9.41
C ALA A 81 -24.21 -5.15 9.52
N PRO A 82 -23.99 -6.12 10.44
CA PRO A 82 -24.72 -7.37 10.42
C PRO A 82 -26.21 -7.11 10.64
N ALA A 83 -27.04 -7.66 9.75
CA ALA A 83 -28.45 -7.82 10.01
C ALA A 83 -28.61 -8.79 11.18
N THR A 84 -28.52 -8.30 12.41
CA THR A 84 -28.95 -9.04 13.60
C THR A 84 -30.47 -9.16 13.49
N LYS A 85 -30.94 -10.23 12.84
CA LYS A 85 -32.34 -10.62 12.91
C LYS A 85 -32.58 -11.13 14.34
N GLN A 86 -33.36 -10.34 15.09
CA GLN A 86 -34.02 -10.77 16.33
C GLN A 86 -34.99 -11.91 16.08
#